data_AF-A0AA88SSK1-F1
#
_entry.id   AF-A0AA88SSK1-F1
#
_cell.length_a   1.000
_cell.length_b   1.000
_cell.length_c   1.000
_cell.angle_alpha   90.00
_cell.angle_beta   90.00
_cell.angle_gamma   90.00
#
_symmetry.space_group_name_H-M   'P 1'
#
loop_
_entity.id
_entity.type
_entity.pdbx_description
1 polymer ?
#
loop_
_entity_poly.entity_id
_entity_poly.type
_entity_poly.pdbx_seq_one_letter_code
_entity_poly.pdbx_strand_id
1 'polypeptide(L)'
;MRSGFGTQTSSSGTTYTGEWNDEKMTGSGTLLHPSGGVYKGQFRDNMYHGRGTYYFPDGTKYSGTFSNNRLEGEGEFTDLKGFVWTGHFHGKAAAGLQLKLNI
;
A
#
# COMPACT_ATOMS: atom_id res chain seq x y z
N MET A 1 0.86 -1.57 -25.90
CA MET A 1 0.55 -2.47 -24.79
C MET A 1 1.80 -2.79 -24.00
N ARG A 2 1.85 -2.37 -22.73
CA ARG A 2 2.97 -2.63 -21.83
C ARG A 2 2.70 -3.93 -21.06
N SER A 3 3.66 -4.84 -21.10
CA SER A 3 3.63 -6.12 -20.40
C SER A 3 5.02 -6.45 -19.85
N GLY A 4 5.07 -7.25 -18.77
CA GLY A 4 6.32 -7.61 -18.09
C GLY A 4 6.73 -6.60 -17.01
N PHE A 5 7.97 -6.69 -16.52
CA PHE A 5 8.45 -5.81 -15.45
C PHE A 5 9.02 -4.50 -15.99
N GLY A 6 8.73 -3.37 -15.34
CA GLY A 6 9.36 -2.11 -15.72
C GLY A 6 8.93 -0.91 -14.88
N THR A 7 9.59 0.21 -15.14
CA THR A 7 9.35 1.49 -14.47
C THR A 7 8.59 2.46 -15.37
N GLN A 8 7.69 3.25 -14.80
CA GLN A 8 7.02 4.37 -15.46
C GLN A 8 6.91 5.55 -14.49
N THR A 9 7.24 6.74 -14.97
CA THR A 9 6.91 7.99 -14.30
C THR A 9 5.85 8.71 -15.14
N SER A 10 4.72 9.04 -14.52
CA SER A 10 3.66 9.84 -15.14
C SER A 10 4.01 11.32 -15.16
N SER A 11 3.29 12.11 -15.96
CA SER A 11 3.45 13.58 -15.99
C SER A 11 3.14 14.26 -14.65
N SER A 12 2.35 13.63 -13.78
CA SER A 12 2.08 14.11 -12.42
C SER A 12 3.18 13.77 -11.42
N GLY A 13 4.24 13.04 -11.84
CA GLY A 13 5.36 12.65 -10.99
C GLY A 13 5.17 11.32 -10.25
N THR A 14 4.02 10.65 -10.38
CA THR A 14 3.83 9.31 -9.80
C THR A 14 4.74 8.33 -10.53
N THR A 15 5.54 7.57 -9.78
CA THR A 15 6.47 6.57 -10.32
C THR A 15 6.06 5.17 -9.88
N TYR A 16 5.82 4.27 -10.83
CA TYR A 16 5.60 2.85 -10.58
C TYR A 16 6.78 2.03 -11.08
N THR A 17 7.23 1.06 -10.30
CA THR A 17 8.18 0.02 -10.69
C THR A 17 7.60 -1.33 -10.30
N GLY A 18 7.30 -2.18 -11.28
CA GLY A 18 6.67 -3.46 -11.01
C GLY A 18 6.21 -4.17 -12.27
N GLU A 19 5.34 -5.17 -12.07
CA GLU A 19 4.77 -5.95 -13.16
C GLU A 19 3.64 -5.17 -13.87
N TRP A 20 3.58 -5.36 -15.19
CA TRP A 20 2.58 -4.81 -16.09
C TRP A 20 1.93 -5.94 -16.87
N ASN A 21 0.62 -5.82 -17.06
CA ASN A 21 -0.11 -6.60 -18.05
C ASN A 21 -1.12 -5.67 -18.72
N ASP A 22 -1.10 -5.61 -20.04
CA ASP A 22 -2.10 -4.87 -20.79
C ASP A 22 -2.19 -3.38 -20.43
N GLU A 23 -1.03 -2.74 -20.23
CA GLU A 23 -0.91 -1.34 -19.77
C GLU A 23 -1.41 -1.08 -18.34
N LYS A 24 -1.75 -2.13 -17.60
CA LYS A 24 -2.16 -2.05 -16.21
C LYS A 24 -1.08 -2.56 -15.28
N MET A 25 -0.88 -1.84 -14.18
CA MET A 25 -0.10 -2.32 -13.04
C MET A 25 -0.80 -3.56 -12.48
N THR A 26 -0.04 -4.63 -12.33
CA THR A 26 -0.50 -5.94 -11.85
C THR A 26 0.59 -6.58 -11.01
N GLY A 27 0.32 -7.74 -10.41
CA GLY A 27 1.34 -8.52 -9.69
C GLY A 27 1.98 -7.71 -8.56
N SER A 28 3.28 -7.86 -8.36
CA SER A 28 4.03 -7.14 -7.34
C SER A 28 4.65 -5.85 -7.89
N GLY A 29 4.60 -4.78 -7.10
CA GLY A 29 5.20 -3.51 -7.49
C GLY A 29 5.41 -2.54 -6.33
N THR A 30 6.05 -1.42 -6.67
CA THR A 30 6.21 -0.26 -5.81
C THR A 30 5.68 0.97 -6.54
N LEU A 31 4.79 1.73 -5.89
CA LEU A 31 4.27 3.00 -6.40
C LEU A 31 4.66 4.13 -5.44
N LEU A 32 5.44 5.09 -5.95
CA LEU A 32 5.83 6.32 -5.28
C LEU A 32 4.91 7.46 -5.75
N HIS A 33 4.20 8.04 -4.80
CA HIS A 33 3.39 9.24 -5.02
C HIS A 33 4.25 10.50 -4.96
N PRO A 34 3.86 11.56 -5.68
CA PRO A 34 4.51 12.88 -5.60
C PRO A 34 4.49 13.47 -4.19
N SER A 35 3.51 13.09 -3.36
CA SER A 35 3.42 13.50 -1.95
C SER A 35 4.46 12.85 -1.05
N GLY A 36 5.26 11.90 -1.55
CA GLY A 36 6.21 11.10 -0.77
C GLY A 36 5.62 9.80 -0.22
N GLY A 37 4.33 9.56 -0.40
CA GLY A 37 3.69 8.29 -0.01
C GLY A 37 4.20 7.13 -0.88
N VAL A 38 4.43 5.97 -0.27
CA VAL A 38 4.94 4.79 -0.99
C VAL A 38 4.06 3.59 -0.70
N TYR A 39 3.54 2.95 -1.74
CA TYR A 39 2.95 1.62 -1.63
C TYR A 39 3.92 0.57 -2.16
N LYS A 40 4.10 -0.51 -1.40
CA LYS A 40 4.81 -1.72 -1.82
C LYS A 40 3.90 -2.91 -1.61
N GLY A 41 3.54 -3.63 -2.66
CA GLY A 41 2.63 -4.74 -2.51
C GLY A 41 2.05 -5.20 -3.83
N GLN A 42 0.91 -5.87 -3.72
CA GLN A 42 0.21 -6.42 -4.87
C GLN A 42 -0.67 -5.36 -5.55
N PHE A 43 -0.78 -5.47 -6.87
CA PHE A 43 -1.59 -4.64 -7.73
C PHE A 43 -2.55 -5.50 -8.55
N ARG A 44 -3.73 -4.96 -8.83
CA ARG A 44 -4.68 -5.52 -9.80
C ARG A 44 -5.40 -4.38 -10.49
N ASP A 45 -5.35 -4.37 -11.82
CA ASP A 45 -6.01 -3.35 -12.65
C ASP A 45 -5.70 -1.90 -12.23
N ASN A 46 -4.42 -1.58 -12.05
CA ASN A 46 -3.94 -0.26 -11.59
C ASN A 46 -4.29 0.11 -10.13
N MET A 47 -4.85 -0.82 -9.35
CA MET A 47 -5.22 -0.57 -7.96
C MET A 47 -4.38 -1.40 -7.00
N TYR A 48 -4.14 -0.88 -5.79
CA TYR A 48 -3.62 -1.66 -4.67
C TYR A 48 -4.60 -2.78 -4.37
N HIS A 49 -4.06 -3.98 -4.24
CA HIS A 49 -4.83 -5.19 -3.99
C HIS A 49 -4.01 -6.16 -3.14
N GLY A 50 -4.67 -7.15 -2.54
CA GLY A 50 -3.99 -8.23 -1.82
C GLY A 50 -3.12 -7.71 -0.68
N ARG A 51 -1.96 -8.33 -0.44
CA ARG A 51 -1.06 -7.90 0.65
C ARG A 51 -0.14 -6.76 0.20
N GLY A 52 0.05 -5.80 1.08
CA GLY A 52 0.98 -4.71 0.87
C GLY A 52 1.32 -3.93 2.12
N THR A 53 2.21 -2.96 1.96
CA THR A 53 2.58 -1.97 2.96
C THR A 53 2.49 -0.59 2.32
N TYR A 54 1.79 0.32 2.99
CA TYR A 54 1.74 1.72 2.63
C TYR A 54 2.52 2.55 3.65
N TYR A 55 3.51 3.30 3.19
CA TYR A 55 4.25 4.28 3.97
C TYR A 55 3.63 5.65 3.69
N PHE A 56 3.08 6.27 4.72
CA PHE A 56 2.43 7.57 4.62
C PHE A 56 3.47 8.69 4.62
N PRO A 57 3.19 9.84 3.97
CA PRO A 57 4.10 10.99 3.97
C PRO A 57 4.43 11.53 5.36
N ASP A 58 3.55 11.34 6.34
CA ASP A 58 3.75 11.76 7.72
C ASP A 58 4.73 10.88 8.50
N GLY A 59 5.15 9.74 7.93
CA GLY A 59 6.06 8.77 8.55
C GLY A 59 5.35 7.58 9.21
N THR A 60 4.01 7.58 9.29
CA THR A 60 3.25 6.39 9.70
C THR A 60 3.29 5.32 8.62
N LYS A 61 2.97 4.07 8.99
CA LYS A 61 2.85 2.98 8.01
C LYS A 61 1.68 2.06 8.33
N TYR A 62 1.12 1.46 7.29
CA TYR A 62 0.18 0.36 7.39
C TYR A 62 0.72 -0.85 6.65
N SER A 63 0.60 -2.04 7.23
CA SER A 63 0.88 -3.32 6.59
C SER A 63 -0.32 -4.25 6.75
N GLY A 64 -0.91 -4.71 5.65
CA GLY A 64 -2.13 -5.51 5.71
C GLY A 64 -2.70 -5.81 4.34
N THR A 65 -4.01 -6.05 4.30
CA THR A 65 -4.72 -6.35 3.06
C THR A 65 -5.28 -5.07 2.44
N PHE A 66 -5.29 -5.04 1.11
CA PHE A 66 -5.79 -3.94 0.29
C PHE A 66 -6.84 -4.45 -0.68
N SER A 67 -7.88 -3.65 -0.90
CA SER A 67 -8.88 -3.90 -1.93
C SER A 67 -9.27 -2.59 -2.60
N ASN A 68 -9.09 -2.49 -3.92
CA ASN A 68 -9.44 -1.31 -4.72
C ASN A 68 -8.90 0.00 -4.10
N ASN A 69 -7.60 0.04 -3.81
CA ASN A 69 -6.89 1.17 -3.16
C ASN A 69 -7.26 1.46 -1.70
N ARG A 70 -8.03 0.60 -1.03
CA ARG A 70 -8.44 0.78 0.37
C ARG A 70 -7.78 -0.25 1.26
N LEU A 71 -7.47 0.15 2.50
CA LEU A 71 -7.13 -0.75 3.60
C LEU A 71 -8.34 -1.65 3.87
N GLU A 72 -8.13 -2.95 4.00
CA GLU A 72 -9.20 -3.92 4.21
C GLU A 72 -8.71 -5.08 5.08
N GLY A 73 -9.59 -5.65 5.89
CA GLY A 73 -9.29 -6.84 6.68
C GLY A 73 -8.24 -6.60 7.76
N GLU A 74 -7.57 -7.69 8.18
CA GLU A 74 -6.53 -7.62 9.21
C GLU A 74 -5.30 -6.85 8.73
N GLY A 75 -4.77 -6.00 9.61
CA GLY A 75 -3.55 -5.24 9.36
C GLY A 75 -2.88 -4.73 10.63
N GLU A 76 -1.68 -4.19 10.44
CA GLU A 76 -0.86 -3.53 11.45
C GLU A 76 -0.64 -2.07 11.03
N PHE A 77 -0.99 -1.13 11.90
CA PHE A 77 -0.67 0.29 11.75
C PHE A 77 0.46 0.66 12.71
N THR A 78 1.53 1.27 12.22
CA THR A 78 2.60 1.81 13.07
C THR A 78 2.49 3.33 13.10
N ASP A 79 2.31 3.87 14.30
CA ASP A 79 2.23 5.31 14.50
C ASP A 79 3.62 5.99 14.52
N LEU A 80 3.62 7.32 14.65
CA LEU A 80 4.83 8.15 14.66
C LEU A 80 5.78 7.86 15.83
N LYS A 81 5.30 7.19 16.88
CA LYS A 81 6.09 6.79 18.04
C LYS A 81 6.63 5.37 17.91
N GLY A 82 6.31 4.67 16.82
CA GLY A 82 6.71 3.30 16.58
C GLY A 82 5.80 2.26 17.24
N PHE A 83 4.68 2.67 17.86
CA PHE A 83 3.73 1.70 18.41
C PHE A 83 2.96 1.03 17.29
N VAL A 84 2.79 -0.29 17.42
CA VAL A 84 2.09 -1.12 16.44
C VAL A 84 0.69 -1.42 16.95
N TRP A 85 -0.30 -1.08 16.14
CA TRP A 85 -1.72 -1.25 16.41
C TRP A 85 -2.30 -2.27 15.43
N THR A 86 -2.88 -3.36 15.94
CA THR A 86 -3.46 -4.43 15.12
C THR A 86 -4.98 -4.37 15.14
N GLY A 87 -5.62 -4.76 14.05
CA GLY A 87 -7.06 -4.97 14.03
C GLY A 87 -7.62 -5.11 12.62
N HIS A 88 -8.95 -5.06 12.53
CA HIS A 88 -9.68 -5.15 11.27
C HIS A 88 -9.99 -3.75 10.70
N PHE A 89 -9.46 -3.48 9.51
CA PHE A 89 -9.57 -2.20 8.81
C PHE A 89 -10.62 -2.26 7.70
N HIS A 90 -11.31 -1.15 7.50
CA HIS A 90 -12.20 -0.93 6.35
C HIS A 90 -12.10 0.54 5.92
N GLY A 91 -11.30 0.81 4.89
CA GLY A 91 -11.01 2.16 4.43
C GLY A 91 -10.25 2.98 5.48
N LYS A 92 -10.87 4.05 6.00
CA LYS A 92 -10.29 4.91 7.05
C LYS A 92 -10.73 4.52 8.47
N ALA A 93 -11.61 3.52 8.60
CA ALA A 93 -12.12 3.06 9.89
C ALA A 93 -11.38 1.79 10.32
N ALA A 94 -11.09 1.70 11.61
CA ALA A 94 -10.65 0.48 12.27
C ALA A 94 -11.31 0.43 13.65
N ALA A 95 -12.05 -0.64 13.94
CA ALA A 95 -12.71 -0.82 15.21
C ALA A 95 -11.84 -1.69 16.12
N GLY A 96 -11.73 -1.31 17.40
CA GLY A 96 -11.10 -2.15 18.41
C GLY A 96 -9.60 -2.41 18.20
N LEU A 97 -8.85 -1.42 17.69
CA LEU A 97 -7.40 -1.55 17.54
C LEU A 97 -6.73 -1.94 18.86
N GLN A 98 -5.87 -2.95 18.80
CA GLN A 98 -5.11 -3.46 19.94
C GLN A 98 -3.65 -3.06 19.81
N LEU A 99 -3.06 -2.55 20.89
CA LEU A 99 -1.64 -2.27 20.95
C LEU A 99 -0.87 -3.61 21.02
N LYS A 100 -0.02 -3.87 20.03
CA LYS A 100 0.90 -5.00 20.01
C LYS A 100 2.11 -4.67 20.89
N LEU A 101 2.14 -5.25 22.07
CA LEU A 101 3.27 -5.17 22.99
C LEU A 101 4.30 -6.23 22.61
N ASN A 102 5.53 -5.81 22.33
CA ASN A 102 6.67 -6.73 22.24
C ASN A 102 7.17 -6.96 23.68
N ILE A 103 6.62 -7.98 24.34
CA ILE A 103 7.02 -8.41 25.69
C ILE A 103 8.14 -9.45 25.56
#